data_AF-A0A5Q0CBS8-F1
#
_entry.id   AF-A0A5Q0CBS8-F1
#
_cell.length_a   1.000
_cell.length_b   1.000
_cell.length_c   1.000
_cell.angle_alpha   90.00
_cell.angle_beta   90.00
_cell.angle_gamma   90.00
#
_symmetry.space_group_name_H-M   'P 1'
#
loop_
_entity.id
_entity.type
_entity.pdbx_description
1 polymer ?
#
loop_
_entity_poly.entity_id
_entity_poly.type
_entity_poly.pdbx_seq_one_letter_code
_entity_poly.pdbx_strand_id
1 'polypeptide(L)' 'MSTTHWPKSPLDGTDINVLSGILRQWCTRHQCDFDGEASQAKARELVQWFEFGVKDPSELTELIEGKHWQVHSI' A
#
# COMPACT_ATOMS: atom_id res chain seq x y z
N MET A 1 4.53 1.51 22.47
CA MET A 1 4.21 2.38 21.31
C MET A 1 5.19 1.99 20.21
N SER A 2 4.80 1.08 19.33
CA SER A 2 5.70 0.45 18.36
C SER A 2 5.67 1.26 17.06
N THR A 3 6.55 2.24 16.95
CA THR A 3 6.77 2.97 15.70
C THR A 3 7.37 2.00 14.69
N THR A 4 6.57 1.60 13.70
CA THR A 4 7.01 0.74 12.58
C THR A 4 8.18 1.43 11.88
N HIS A 5 9.37 0.83 11.97
CA HIS A 5 10.61 1.38 11.44
C HIS A 5 10.88 0.79 10.04
N TRP A 6 10.50 1.53 9.00
CA TRP A 6 10.68 1.17 7.59
C TRP A 6 12.15 1.34 7.14
N PRO A 7 12.75 0.40 6.39
CA PRO A 7 14.15 0.50 5.99
C PRO A 7 14.37 1.16 4.61
N LYS A 8 15.38 2.04 4.55
CA LYS A 8 16.48 2.04 3.53
C LYS A 8 16.22 2.44 2.06
N SER A 9 15.43 3.47 1.81
CA SER A 9 15.71 4.57 0.87
C SER A 9 14.72 5.69 1.21
N PRO A 10 15.04 6.99 1.04
CA PRO A 10 14.01 8.00 1.21
C PRO A 10 12.98 7.73 0.10
N LEU A 11 11.90 7.03 0.44
CA LEU A 11 10.64 7.18 -0.26
C LEU A 11 10.47 8.68 -0.36
N ASP A 12 10.57 9.20 -1.59
CA ASP A 12 10.51 10.64 -1.77
C ASP A 12 9.15 11.09 -1.23
N GLY A 13 9.05 12.29 -0.67
CA GLY A 13 7.77 12.77 -0.13
C GLY A 13 6.64 12.65 -1.16
N THR A 14 7.01 12.71 -2.44
CA THR A 14 6.17 12.43 -3.60
C THR A 14 5.60 11.00 -3.61
N ASP A 15 6.45 9.97 -3.42
CA ASP A 15 6.03 8.57 -3.43
C ASP A 15 5.11 8.25 -2.25
N ILE A 16 5.43 8.77 -1.06
CA ILE A 16 4.57 8.62 0.13
C ILE A 16 3.19 9.24 -0.11
N ASN A 17 3.14 10.41 -0.76
CA ASN A 17 1.88 11.07 -1.07
C ASN A 17 1.04 10.25 -2.06
N VAL A 18 1.68 9.59 -3.03
CA VAL A 18 1.02 8.67 -3.97
C VAL A 18 0.46 7.46 -3.24
N LEU A 19 1.27 6.74 -2.45
CA LEU A 19 0.85 5.55 -1.70
C LEU A 19 -0.29 5.89 -0.71
N SER A 20 -0.16 7.01 0.00
CA SER A 20 -1.19 7.49 0.93
C SER A 20 -2.49 7.88 0.22
N GLY A 21 -2.39 8.45 -0.99
CA GLY A 21 -3.54 8.79 -1.83
C GLY A 21 -4.32 7.56 -2.27
N ILE A 22 -3.61 6.53 -2.74
CA ILE A 22 -4.19 5.23 -3.13
C ILE A 22 -4.89 4.58 -1.92
N LEU A 23 -4.19 4.52 -0.78
CA LEU A 23 -4.73 3.92 0.44
C LEU A 23 -5.99 4.66 0.93
N ARG A 24 -6.00 5.99 0.89
CA ARG A 24 -7.16 6.79 1.30
C ARG A 24 -8.36 6.54 0.39
N GLN A 25 -8.14 6.39 -0.92
CA GLN A 25 -9.19 6.07 -1.87
C GLN A 25 -9.77 4.68 -1.62
N TRP A 26 -8.90 3.69 -1.35
CA TRP A 26 -9.31 2.35 -0.96
C TRP A 26 -10.12 2.35 0.35
N CYS A 27 -9.65 3.05 1.39
CA CYS A 27 -10.38 3.18 2.66
C CYS A 27 -11.76 3.81 2.47
N THR A 28 -11.86 4.84 1.61
CA THR A 28 -13.15 5.49 1.28
C THR A 28 -14.11 4.51 0.61
N ARG A 29 -13.60 3.66 -0.31
CA ARG A 29 -14.40 2.65 -1.02
C ARG A 29 -14.85 1.51 -0.11
N HIS A 30 -13.99 1.06 0.78
CA HIS A 30 -14.25 -0.06 1.69
C HIS A 30 -14.84 0.38 3.05
N GLN A 31 -15.13 1.67 3.21
CA GLN A 31 -15.61 2.26 4.47
C GLN A 31 -14.75 1.86 5.68
N CYS A 32 -13.44 1.79 5.47
CA CYS A 32 -12.46 1.45 6.50
C CYS A 32 -11.79 2.71 7.04
N ASP A 33 -11.35 2.65 8.29
CA ASP A 33 -10.58 3.73 8.89
C ASP A 33 -9.16 3.77 8.31
N PHE A 34 -8.66 4.98 8.01
CA PHE A 34 -7.32 5.16 7.44
C PHE A 34 -6.20 4.80 8.43
N ASP A 35 -6.44 4.87 9.73
CA ASP A 35 -5.50 4.45 10.77
C ASP A 35 -5.79 3.01 11.27
N GLY A 36 -6.84 2.37 10.75
CA GLY A 36 -7.27 1.04 11.14
C GLY A 36 -6.27 -0.06 10.79
N GLU A 37 -6.40 -1.22 11.44
CA GLU A 37 -5.53 -2.37 11.17
C GLU A 37 -5.57 -2.80 9.69
N ALA A 38 -6.75 -2.74 9.06
CA ALA A 38 -6.93 -3.07 7.65
C ALA A 38 -6.17 -2.13 6.70
N SER A 39 -6.19 -0.82 6.97
CA SER A 39 -5.47 0.15 6.15
C SER A 39 -3.96 0.03 6.35
N GLN A 40 -3.50 -0.22 7.59
CA GLN A 40 -2.08 -0.45 7.87
C GLN A 40 -1.55 -1.71 7.17
N ALA A 41 -2.36 -2.77 7.11
CA ALA A 41 -2.03 -3.96 6.33
C ALA A 41 -1.88 -3.63 4.84
N LYS A 42 -2.84 -2.89 4.25
CA LYS A 42 -2.75 -2.44 2.85
C LYS A 42 -1.59 -1.48 2.58
N ALA A 43 -1.28 -0.59 3.51
CA ALA A 43 -0.12 0.30 3.41
C ALA A 43 1.20 -0.49 3.30
N ARG A 44 1.32 -1.57 4.08
CA ARG A 44 2.50 -2.46 4.02
C ARG A 44 2.59 -3.22 2.69
N GLU A 45 1.46 -3.63 2.13
CA GLU A 45 1.42 -4.23 0.79
C GLU A 45 1.87 -3.22 -0.27
N LEU A 46 1.36 -1.98 -0.23
CA LEU A 46 1.75 -0.90 -1.15
C LEU A 46 3.26 -0.65 -1.13
N VAL A 47 3.86 -0.57 0.06
CA VAL A 47 5.32 -0.38 0.21
C VAL A 47 6.08 -1.58 -0.35
N GLN A 48 5.66 -2.81 -0.06
CA GLN A 48 6.30 -4.01 -0.63
C GLN A 48 6.25 -4.03 -2.17
N TRP A 49 5.10 -3.71 -2.76
CA TRP A 49 4.97 -3.63 -4.21
C TRP A 49 5.84 -2.52 -4.80
N PHE A 50 5.94 -1.38 -4.13
CA PHE A 50 6.81 -0.28 -4.52
C PHE A 50 8.29 -0.67 -4.46
N GLU A 51 8.72 -1.34 -3.40
CA GLU A 51 10.08 -1.90 -3.26
C GLU A 51 10.37 -2.98 -4.29
N PHE A 52 9.35 -3.75 -4.71
CA PHE A 52 9.46 -4.74 -5.78
C PHE A 52 9.62 -4.10 -7.17
N GLY A 53 9.25 -2.82 -7.31
CA GLY A 53 9.40 -2.04 -8.54
C GLY A 53 8.07 -1.54 -9.14
N VAL A 54 6.93 -1.84 -8.53
CA VAL A 54 5.62 -1.35 -8.97
C VAL A 54 5.41 0.07 -8.46
N LYS A 55 5.62 1.04 -9.34
CA LYS A 55 5.46 2.48 -9.02
C LYS A 55 4.17 3.08 -9.55
N ASP A 56 3.42 2.32 -10.36
CA ASP A 56 2.24 2.82 -11.02
C ASP A 56 1.04 2.85 -10.05
N PRO A 57 0.42 4.01 -9.81
CA PRO A 57 -0.66 4.14 -8.83
C PRO A 57 -1.91 3.34 -9.19
N SER A 58 -2.17 3.18 -10.49
CA SER A 58 -3.29 2.36 -10.99
C SER A 58 -3.06 0.89 -10.66
N GLU A 59 -1.87 0.36 -10.97
CA GLU A 59 -1.51 -1.02 -10.65
C GLU A 59 -1.56 -1.27 -9.14
N LEU A 60 -0.96 -0.40 -8.35
CA LEU A 60 -0.99 -0.46 -6.89
C LEU A 60 -2.41 -0.49 -6.33
N THR A 61 -3.34 0.26 -6.92
CA THR A 61 -4.76 0.25 -6.53
C THR A 61 -5.39 -1.11 -6.81
N GLU A 62 -5.15 -1.69 -7.99
CA GLU A 62 -5.68 -3.01 -8.35
C GLU A 62 -5.08 -4.13 -7.48
N LEU A 63 -3.81 -4.01 -7.12
CA LEU A 63 -3.11 -4.92 -6.21
C LEU A 63 -3.78 -4.94 -4.84
N ILE A 64 -3.99 -3.77 -4.22
CA ILE A 64 -4.63 -3.71 -2.89
C ILE A 64 -6.13 -3.99 -2.93
N GLU A 65 -6.82 -3.76 -4.05
CA GLU A 65 -8.21 -4.17 -4.26
C GLU A 65 -8.36 -5.71 -4.30
N GLY A 66 -7.25 -6.46 -4.31
CA GLY A 66 -7.28 -7.91 -4.36
C GLY A 66 -7.61 -8.44 -5.75
N LYS A 67 -7.45 -7.61 -6.80
CA LYS A 67 -7.56 -8.07 -8.19
C LYS A 67 -6.34 -8.86 -8.66
N HIS A 68 -5.30 -9.00 -7.83
CA HIS A 68 -4.18 -9.85 -8.20
C HIS A 68 -4.51 -11.34 -8.04
N TRP A 69 -4.69 -11.94 -9.20
CA TRP A 69 -4.54 -13.36 -9.52
C TRP A 69 -3.29 -13.98 -8.86
N GLN A 70 -3.52 -15.08 -8.13
CA GLN A 70 -2.61 -16.17 -7.77
C GLN A 70 -1.10 -16.00 -8.10
N VAL A 71 -0.30 -15.55 -7.15
CA VAL A 71 1.09 -16.00 -6.96
C VAL A 71 1.27 -16.12 -5.45
N HIS A 72 1.47 -17.25 -4.78
CA HIS A 72 2.16 -18.50 -5.09
C HIS A 72 1.73 -19.54 -4.03
N SER A 73 1.36 -20.76 -4.41
CA SER A 73 1.68 -21.95 -3.63
C SER A 73 1.63 -23.17 -4.55
N ILE A 74 2.78 -23.51 -5.12
CA ILE A 74 3.12 -24.86 -5.54
C ILE A 74 4.29 -25.32 -4.66
#